data_AF-A0A3M2ZTU5-F1
#
_entry.id   AF-A0A3M2ZTU5-F1
#
_cell.length_a   1.000
_cell.length_b   1.000
_cell.length_c   1.000
_cell.angle_alpha   90.00
_cell.angle_beta   90.00
_cell.angle_gamma   90.00
#
_symmetry.space_group_name_H-M   'P 1'
#
loop_
_entity.id
_entity.type
_entity.pdbx_description
1 polymer ?
#
loop_
_entity_poly.entity_id
_entity_poly.type
_entity_poly.pdbx_seq_one_letter_code
_entity_poly.pdbx_strand_id
1 'polypeptide(L)'
;MFIAQATNTPLTFVDQMILLGVFLLTSKGSAGVAGAGFVTLAATLTTIHSIPLVGLVLLLGIDRFLNEARAVTNLIGNGIGTIAIAKWDNSFDVEACEREIAAMKDEKKARKALLAQK
;
A
#
# COMPACT_ATOMS: atom_id res chain seq x y z
N MET A 1 -13.86 -5.00 8.13
CA MET A 1 -13.92 -4.71 9.57
C MET A 1 -14.53 -3.35 9.89
N PHE A 2 -13.88 -2.22 9.51
CA PHE A 2 -14.41 -0.88 9.80
C PHE A 2 -15.88 -0.69 9.43
N ILE A 3 -16.27 -1.00 8.18
CA ILE A 3 -17.66 -0.85 7.73
C ILE A 3 -18.63 -1.67 8.60
N ALA A 4 -18.33 -2.94 8.85
CA ALA A 4 -19.19 -3.82 9.64
C ALA A 4 -19.37 -3.34 11.08
N GLN A 5 -18.34 -2.78 11.70
CA GLN A 5 -18.45 -2.16 13.02
C GLN A 5 -19.28 -0.88 12.97
N ALA A 6 -19.07 -0.03 11.96
CA ALA A 6 -19.83 1.21 11.77
C ALA A 6 -21.32 0.94 11.50
N THR A 7 -21.66 -0.20 10.89
CA THR A 7 -23.04 -0.59 10.54
C THR A 7 -23.67 -1.55 11.55
N ASN A 8 -22.98 -1.86 12.66
CA ASN A 8 -23.39 -2.88 13.63
C ASN A 8 -23.72 -4.25 12.99
N THR A 9 -23.01 -4.59 11.92
CA THR A 9 -23.14 -5.88 11.24
C THR A 9 -22.31 -6.93 11.99
N PRO A 10 -22.92 -7.99 12.55
CA PRO A 10 -22.17 -9.06 13.19
C PRO A 10 -21.37 -9.83 12.13
N LEU A 11 -20.06 -9.95 12.36
CA LEU A 11 -19.15 -10.76 11.55
C LEU A 11 -18.63 -11.90 12.42
N THR A 12 -18.90 -13.13 12.01
CA THR A 12 -18.31 -14.30 12.65
C THR A 12 -16.82 -14.39 12.33
N PHE A 13 -16.06 -15.17 13.11
CA PHE A 13 -14.65 -15.41 12.82
C PHE A 13 -14.45 -16.05 11.44
N VAL A 14 -15.37 -16.93 11.03
CA VAL A 14 -15.36 -17.57 9.70
C VAL A 14 -15.50 -16.52 8.60
N ASP A 15 -16.42 -15.57 8.75
CA ASP A 15 -16.60 -14.47 7.78
C ASP A 15 -15.33 -13.62 7.64
N GLN A 16 -14.63 -13.38 8.74
CA GLN A 16 -13.36 -12.65 8.74
C GLN A 16 -12.27 -13.40 7.98
N MET A 17 -12.19 -14.73 8.14
CA MET A 17 -11.24 -15.57 7.41
C MET A 17 -11.55 -15.63 5.91
N ILE A 18 -12.83 -15.71 5.54
CA ILE A 18 -13.27 -15.66 4.14
C ILE A 18 -12.93 -14.30 3.53
N LEU A 19 -13.25 -13.20 4.23
CA LEU A 19 -12.89 -11.84 3.81
C LEU A 19 -11.39 -11.71 3.59
N LEU A 20 -10.57 -12.18 4.53
CA LEU A 20 -9.11 -12.18 4.40
C LEU A 20 -8.67 -12.96 3.16
N GLY A 21 -9.22 -14.16 2.95
CA GLY A 21 -8.92 -14.99 1.78
C GLY A 21 -9.23 -14.27 0.46
N VAL A 22 -10.41 -13.67 0.33
CA VAL A 22 -10.80 -12.91 -0.87
C VAL A 22 -9.89 -11.69 -1.05
N PHE A 23 -9.59 -10.93 0.01
CA PHE A 23 -8.69 -9.79 -0.09
C PHE A 23 -7.27 -10.19 -0.51
N LEU A 24 -6.75 -11.31 -0.01
CA LEU A 24 -5.44 -11.82 -0.42
C LEU A 24 -5.43 -12.25 -1.90
N LEU A 25 -6.49 -12.92 -2.36
CA LEU A 25 -6.64 -13.31 -3.76
C LEU A 25 -6.71 -12.08 -4.69
N THR A 26 -7.52 -11.09 -4.33
CA THR A 26 -7.71 -9.89 -5.18
C THR A 26 -6.56 -8.89 -5.07
N SER A 27 -5.74 -8.93 -4.00
CA SER A 27 -4.62 -8.02 -3.77
C SER A 27 -3.62 -7.97 -4.93
N LYS A 28 -3.39 -9.08 -5.62
CA LYS A 28 -2.48 -9.15 -6.78
C LYS A 28 -3.08 -8.56 -8.07
N GLY A 29 -4.40 -8.41 -8.15
CA GLY A 29 -5.11 -7.86 -9.32
C GLY A 29 -5.14 -6.32 -9.40
N SER A 30 -4.80 -5.63 -8.31
CA SER A 30 -4.87 -4.16 -8.20
C SER A 30 -3.59 -3.44 -8.66
N ALA A 31 -2.60 -4.14 -9.22
CA ALA A 31 -1.23 -3.64 -9.37
C ALA A 31 -1.02 -2.50 -10.40
N GLY A 32 -2.05 -2.02 -11.11
CA GLY A 32 -1.86 -1.11 -12.26
C GLY A 32 -2.60 0.23 -12.25
N VAL A 33 -3.55 0.49 -11.33
CA VAL A 33 -4.46 1.64 -11.48
C VAL A 33 -4.66 2.38 -10.15
N ALA A 34 -4.46 3.71 -10.17
CA ALA A 34 -4.81 4.56 -9.03
C ALA A 34 -6.31 4.41 -8.70
N GLY A 35 -6.66 4.20 -7.44
CA GLY A 35 -8.05 3.95 -7.02
C GLY A 35 -8.54 2.50 -7.12
N ALA A 36 -7.75 1.58 -7.68
CA ALA A 36 -8.15 0.17 -7.80
C ALA A 36 -8.44 -0.51 -6.46
N GLY A 37 -7.84 -0.04 -5.36
CA GLY A 37 -8.11 -0.55 -4.00
C GLY A 37 -9.55 -0.35 -3.54
N PHE A 38 -10.14 0.82 -3.84
CA PHE A 38 -11.54 1.10 -3.50
C PHE A 38 -12.52 0.29 -4.35
N VAL A 39 -12.24 0.18 -5.65
CA VAL A 39 -13.05 -0.61 -6.58
C VAL A 39 -13.02 -2.10 -6.21
N THR A 40 -11.84 -2.62 -5.86
CA THR A 40 -11.66 -3.98 -5.36
C THR A 40 -12.45 -4.23 -4.08
N LEU A 41 -12.43 -3.27 -3.14
CA LEU A 41 -13.21 -3.33 -1.92
C LEU A 41 -14.72 -3.37 -2.23
N ALA A 42 -15.20 -2.50 -3.12
CA ALA A 42 -16.60 -2.48 -3.54
C ALA A 42 -17.03 -3.80 -4.18
N ALA A 43 -16.24 -4.36 -5.09
CA ALA A 43 -16.50 -5.65 -5.74
C ALA A 43 -16.46 -6.84 -4.75
N THR A 44 -15.60 -6.76 -3.73
CA THR A 44 -15.52 -7.79 -2.68
C THR A 44 -16.74 -7.73 -1.77
N LEU A 45 -17.19 -6.53 -1.40
CA LEU A 45 -18.39 -6.34 -0.59
C LEU A 45 -19.66 -6.79 -1.33
N THR A 46 -19.77 -6.58 -2.65
CA THR A 46 -20.92 -7.11 -3.42
C THR A 46 -20.98 -8.64 -3.42
N THR A 47 -19.84 -9.31 -3.23
CA THR A 47 -19.78 -10.78 -3.16
C THR A 47 -20.20 -11.30 -1.78
N ILE A 48 -20.15 -10.46 -0.74
CA ILE A 48 -20.50 -10.81 0.65
C ILE A 48 -21.73 -10.01 1.06
N HIS A 49 -22.91 -10.59 0.83
CA HIS A 49 -24.22 -9.95 1.04
C HIS A 49 -24.47 -9.38 2.45
N SER A 50 -23.68 -9.77 3.46
CA SER A 50 -23.87 -9.35 4.85
C SER A 50 -23.49 -7.89 5.11
N ILE A 51 -22.62 -7.27 4.29
CA ILE A 51 -22.11 -5.91 4.54
C ILE A 51 -22.81 -4.90 3.63
N PRO A 52 -23.48 -3.86 4.18
CA PRO A 52 -24.25 -2.93 3.38
C PRO A 52 -23.35 -1.96 2.59
N LEU A 53 -23.65 -1.81 1.29
CA LEU A 53 -22.91 -0.96 0.36
C LEU A 53 -22.86 0.52 0.77
N VAL A 54 -23.86 1.00 1.51
CA VAL A 54 -23.90 2.37 2.06
C VAL A 54 -22.67 2.68 2.92
N GLY A 55 -22.07 1.66 3.55
CA GLY A 55 -20.84 1.81 4.32
C GLY A 55 -19.61 2.21 3.50
N LEU A 56 -19.62 1.99 2.18
CA LEU A 56 -18.56 2.48 1.28
C LEU A 56 -18.52 4.00 1.17
N VAL A 57 -19.67 4.67 1.37
CA VAL A 57 -19.76 6.14 1.33
C VAL A 57 -18.93 6.76 2.45
N LEU A 58 -18.85 6.09 3.61
CA LEU A 58 -18.01 6.51 4.74
C LEU A 58 -16.52 6.56 4.38
N LEU A 59 -16.10 5.80 3.36
CA LEU A 59 -14.71 5.70 2.93
C LEU A 59 -14.34 6.68 1.81
N LEU A 60 -15.32 7.20 1.04
CA LEU A 60 -15.08 8.12 -0.08
C LEU A 60 -14.30 9.37 0.35
N GLY A 61 -14.57 9.89 1.55
CA GLY A 61 -13.90 11.09 2.07
C GLY A 61 -12.41 10.89 2.35
N ILE A 62 -11.97 9.66 2.62
CA ILE A 62 -10.59 9.35 2.99
C ILE A 62 -9.87 8.49 1.96
N ASP A 63 -10.55 8.01 0.93
CA ASP A 63 -9.99 7.06 -0.05
C ASP A 63 -8.69 7.57 -0.67
N ARG A 64 -8.66 8.85 -1.04
CA ARG A 64 -7.45 9.47 -1.60
C ARG A 64 -6.27 9.38 -0.63
N PHE A 65 -6.46 9.72 0.64
CA PHE A 65 -5.40 9.61 1.65
C PHE A 65 -4.96 8.16 1.88
N LEU A 66 -5.93 7.24 1.92
CA LEU A 66 -5.66 5.80 2.07
C LEU A 66 -4.88 5.23 0.88
N ASN A 67 -5.17 5.68 -0.35
CA ASN A 67 -4.43 5.28 -1.55
C ASN A 67 -2.98 5.74 -1.47
N GLU A 68 -2.72 6.99 -1.10
CA GLU A 68 -1.35 7.51 -0.98
C GLU A 68 -0.58 6.78 0.13
N ALA A 69 -1.19 6.58 1.29
CA ALA A 69 -0.58 5.82 2.38
C ALA A 69 -0.22 4.39 1.95
N ARG A 70 -1.10 3.72 1.21
CA ARG A 70 -0.85 2.38 0.65
C ARG A 70 0.29 2.38 -0.36
N ALA A 71 0.38 3.40 -1.22
CA ALA A 71 1.46 3.52 -2.18
C ALA A 71 2.82 3.66 -1.47
N VAL A 72 2.88 4.50 -0.43
CA VAL A 72 4.10 4.70 0.37
C VAL A 72 4.51 3.42 1.10
N THR A 73 3.58 2.72 1.77
CA THR A 73 3.92 1.48 2.48
C THR A 73 4.33 0.37 1.53
N ASN A 74 3.69 0.25 0.37
CA ASN A 74 4.07 -0.71 -0.67
C ASN A 74 5.47 -0.41 -1.24
N LEU A 75 5.78 0.87 -1.48
CA LEU A 75 7.11 1.28 -1.94
C LEU A 75 8.18 0.90 -0.92
N ILE A 76 7.96 1.22 0.36
CA ILE A 76 8.87 0.87 1.45
C ILE A 76 9.02 -0.65 1.56
N GLY A 77 7.91 -1.40 1.54
CA GLY A 77 7.90 -2.86 1.66
C GLY A 77 8.66 -3.54 0.53
N ASN A 78 8.42 -3.11 -0.72
CA ASN A 78 9.13 -3.65 -1.89
C ASN A 78 10.62 -3.28 -1.86
N GLY A 79 10.96 -2.04 -1.48
CA GLY A 79 12.35 -1.60 -1.36
C GLY A 79 13.13 -2.38 -0.31
N ILE A 80 12.58 -2.47 0.91
CA ILE A 80 13.20 -3.25 2.00
C ILE A 80 13.24 -4.73 1.65
N GLY A 81 12.17 -5.28 1.08
CA GLY A 81 12.10 -6.67 0.64
C GLY A 81 13.17 -7.01 -0.39
N THR A 82 13.38 -6.13 -1.37
CA THR A 82 14.43 -6.30 -2.40
C THR A 82 15.81 -6.36 -1.76
N ILE A 83 16.12 -5.44 -0.84
CA ILE A 83 17.41 -5.41 -0.13
C ILE A 83 17.57 -6.65 0.76
N ALA A 84 16.51 -7.05 1.48
CA ALA A 84 16.54 -8.21 2.35
C ALA A 84 16.80 -9.51 1.58
N ILE A 85 16.11 -9.70 0.44
CA ILE A 85 16.31 -10.87 -0.44
C ILE A 85 17.71 -10.84 -1.06
N ALA A 86 18.18 -9.70 -1.57
CA ALA A 86 19.53 -9.60 -2.14
C ALA A 86 20.62 -9.91 -1.10
N LYS A 87 20.43 -9.50 0.16
CA LYS A 87 21.35 -9.85 1.25
C LYS A 87 21.31 -11.33 1.60
N TRP A 88 20.11 -11.93 1.61
CA TRP A 88 19.96 -13.37 1.85
C TRP A 88 20.63 -14.18 0.74
N ASP A 89 20.47 -13.77 -0.51
CA ASP A 89 21.05 -14.41 -1.68
C ASP A 89 22.56 -14.10 -1.86
N ASN A 90 23.18 -13.34 -0.94
CA ASN A 90 24.57 -12.84 -1.04
C ASN A 90 24.87 -12.07 -2.35
N SER A 91 23.84 -11.59 -3.05
CA SER A 91 23.95 -10.81 -4.28
C SER A 91 23.91 -9.29 -4.03
N PHE A 92 23.85 -8.88 -2.77
CA PHE A 92 23.85 -7.46 -2.38
C PHE A 92 25.25 -6.85 -2.40
N ASP A 93 25.50 -5.99 -3.39
CA ASP A 93 26.72 -5.18 -3.47
C ASP A 93 26.64 -3.96 -2.53
N VAL A 94 27.33 -4.06 -1.40
CA VAL A 94 27.41 -3.01 -0.39
C VAL A 94 28.19 -1.79 -0.92
N GLU A 95 29.25 -2.01 -1.69
CA GLU A 95 30.08 -0.92 -2.21
C GLU A 95 29.29 -0.09 -3.24
N ALA A 96 28.53 -0.74 -4.13
CA ALA A 96 27.62 -0.05 -5.04
C ALA A 96 26.57 0.75 -4.29
N CYS A 97 25.99 0.18 -3.23
CA CYS A 97 25.02 0.88 -2.39
C CYS A 97 25.61 2.15 -1.76
N GLU A 98 26.81 2.07 -1.20
CA GLU A 98 27.49 3.22 -0.58
C GLU A 98 27.84 4.31 -1.60
N ARG A 99 28.30 3.92 -2.81
CA ARG A 99 28.56 4.86 -3.91
C ARG A 99 27.30 5.63 -4.30
N GLU A 100 26.18 4.95 -4.48
CA GLU A 100 24.90 5.59 -4.84
C GLU A 100 24.38 6.51 -3.74
N ILE A 101 24.48 6.10 -2.46
CA ILE A 101 24.10 6.94 -1.32
C ILE A 101 24.96 8.22 -1.27
N ALA A 102 26.26 8.12 -1.54
CA ALA A 102 27.14 9.27 -1.60
C ALA A 102 26.75 10.23 -2.73
N ALA A 103 26.53 9.70 -3.94
CA ALA A 103 26.10 10.48 -5.10
C ALA A 103 24.79 11.25 -4.84
N MET A 104 23.79 10.59 -4.21
CA MET A 104 22.52 11.23 -3.84
C MET A 104 22.71 12.37 -2.83
N LYS A 105 23.66 12.26 -1.90
CA LYS A 105 23.96 13.34 -0.93
C LYS A 105 24.57 14.55 -1.62
N ASP A 106 25.50 14.31 -2.56
CA ASP A 106 26.17 15.37 -3.31
C ASP A 106 25.18 16.11 -4.22
N GLU A 107 24.29 15.39 -4.92
CA GLU A 107 23.24 15.99 -5.73
C GLU A 107 22.29 16.86 -4.89
N LYS A 108 21.90 16.38 -3.70
CA LYS A 108 21.03 17.13 -2.77
C LYS A 108 21.73 18.40 -2.27
N LYS A 109 23.04 18.35 -2.03
CA LYS A 109 23.86 19.51 -1.63
C LYS A 109 23.96 20.53 -2.77
N ALA A 110 24.23 20.07 -4.00
CA ALA A 110 24.30 20.91 -5.19
C ALA A 110 22.96 21.63 -5.46
N ARG A 111 21.83 20.90 -5.37
CA ARG A 111 20.50 21.48 -5.51
C ARG A 111 20.19 22.54 -4.45
N LYS A 112 20.59 22.31 -3.19
CA LYS A 112 20.42 23.29 -2.12
C LYS A 112 21.26 24.55 -2.36
N ALA A 113 22.49 24.41 -2.85
CA ALA A 113 23.35 25.54 -3.19
C ALA A 113 22.81 26.38 -4.36
N LEU A 114 22.19 25.73 -5.35
CA LEU A 114 21.50 26.39 -6.47
C LEU A 114 20.27 27.18 -5.99
N LEU A 115 19.48 26.62 -5.09
CA LEU A 115 18.29 27.28 -4.54
C LEU A 115 18.63 28.46 -3.63
N ALA A 116 19.79 28.45 -2.97
CA ALA A 116 20.24 29.56 -2.12
C ALA A 116 20.80 30.77 -2.90
N GLN A 117 21.04 30.61 -4.22
CA GLN A 117 21.53 31.67 -5.11
C GLN A 117 20.43 32.35 -5.91
N LYS A 118 19.17 31.90 -5.79
CA LYS A 118 17.98 32.53 -6.36
C LYS A 118 17.24 33.32 -5.28
#